data_AF-A0A6G3U860-F1
#
_entry.id   AF-A0A6G3U860-F1
#
_cell.length_a   1.000
_cell.length_b   1.000
_cell.length_c   1.000
_cell.angle_alpha   90.00
_cell.angle_beta   90.00
_cell.angle_gamma   90.00
#
_symmetry.space_group_name_H-M   'P 1'
#
loop_
_entity.id
_entity.type
_entity.pdbx_description
1 polymer ?
#
loop_
_entity_poly.entity_id
_entity_poly.type
_entity_poly.pdbx_seq_one_letter_code
_entity_poly.pdbx_strand_id
1 'polypeptide(L)'
;MPSDSQPYSDVDPSDTDRLPVADRLDDDHFPAYTMGRAAELVGATPAFLRTLGEAGLITPTRSEGGHRRFSRHQLKLAARARELVDRGTPVDAACRIISLEEQLDAAERDNERLRRTDDRTVPGRR
;
A
#
# COMPACT_ATOMS: atom_id res chain seq x y z
N MET A 1 -52.21 -19.92 -0.38
CA MET A 1 -51.05 -20.82 -0.48
C MET A 1 -50.93 -21.24 -1.94
N PRO A 2 -49.87 -20.80 -2.61
CA PRO A 2 -48.84 -21.74 -3.05
C PRO A 2 -47.41 -21.25 -2.73
N SER A 3 -46.52 -22.22 -2.59
CA SER A 3 -45.13 -22.13 -2.12
C SER A 3 -44.22 -21.29 -2.99
N ASP A 4 -43.45 -20.39 -2.36
CA ASP A 4 -42.20 -19.89 -2.92
C ASP A 4 -41.15 -21.01 -2.90
N SER A 5 -40.78 -21.46 -4.09
CA SER A 5 -39.56 -22.22 -4.34
C SER A 5 -38.36 -21.27 -4.23
N GLN A 6 -37.63 -21.32 -3.13
CA GLN A 6 -36.24 -20.89 -3.15
C GLN A 6 -35.35 -22.03 -3.64
N PRO A 7 -34.48 -21.75 -4.61
CA PRO A 7 -33.12 -22.23 -4.49
C PRO A 7 -32.14 -21.13 -4.94
N TYR A 8 -31.44 -20.50 -3.99
CA TYR A 8 -30.13 -19.93 -4.29
C TYR A 8 -29.08 -20.88 -3.74
N SER A 9 -28.67 -21.77 -4.63
CA SER A 9 -27.51 -22.64 -4.57
C SER A 9 -26.21 -21.84 -4.46
N ASP A 10 -25.33 -22.33 -3.59
CA ASP A 10 -23.86 -22.34 -3.72
C ASP A 10 -23.18 -21.06 -4.20
N VAL A 11 -22.80 -20.21 -3.24
CA VAL A 11 -21.75 -19.22 -3.46
C VAL A 11 -20.42 -19.96 -3.51
N ASP A 12 -19.89 -20.11 -4.73
CA ASP A 12 -18.54 -20.61 -4.98
C ASP A 12 -17.51 -19.66 -4.33
N PRO A 13 -16.66 -20.13 -3.38
CA PRO A 13 -15.68 -19.30 -2.68
C PRO A 13 -14.53 -18.79 -3.57
N SER A 14 -14.48 -19.16 -4.85
CA SER A 14 -13.43 -18.72 -5.79
C SER A 14 -13.61 -17.30 -6.35
N ASP A 15 -14.74 -16.62 -6.10
CA ASP A 15 -15.01 -15.29 -6.69
C ASP A 15 -14.37 -14.10 -5.93
N THR A 16 -13.57 -14.38 -4.90
CA THR A 16 -12.85 -13.35 -4.14
C THR A 16 -11.72 -12.68 -4.97
N ASP A 17 -11.39 -13.21 -6.15
CA ASP A 17 -10.33 -12.70 -7.03
C ASP A 17 -10.82 -11.69 -8.09
N ARG A 18 -12.13 -11.37 -8.13
CA ARG A 18 -12.70 -10.40 -9.08
C ARG A 18 -13.20 -9.13 -8.41
N LEU A 19 -12.28 -8.39 -7.79
CA LEU A 19 -12.47 -6.94 -7.73
C LEU A 19 -12.66 -6.42 -9.17
N PRO A 20 -13.68 -5.57 -9.43
CA PRO A 20 -13.90 -5.01 -10.75
C PRO A 20 -12.63 -4.29 -11.20
N VAL A 21 -12.33 -4.37 -12.51
CA VAL A 21 -11.06 -3.87 -13.08
C VAL A 21 -10.79 -2.40 -12.75
N ALA A 22 -11.85 -1.62 -12.50
CA ALA A 22 -11.79 -0.22 -12.08
C ALA A 22 -11.24 -0.05 -10.64
N ASP A 23 -11.63 -0.89 -9.69
CA ASP A 23 -11.15 -0.82 -8.29
C ASP A 23 -9.63 -1.09 -8.20
N ARG A 24 -9.09 -1.91 -9.11
CA ARG A 24 -7.64 -2.18 -9.20
C ARG A 24 -6.84 -0.98 -9.70
N LEU A 25 -7.46 -0.03 -10.40
CA LEU A 25 -6.80 1.19 -10.89
C LEU A 25 -6.66 2.24 -9.78
N ASP A 26 -7.59 2.25 -8.83
CA ASP A 26 -7.59 3.16 -7.69
C ASP A 26 -6.85 2.58 -6.46
N ASP A 27 -6.51 1.28 -6.49
CA ASP A 27 -5.63 0.67 -5.49
C ASP A 27 -4.18 1.15 -5.64
N ASP A 28 -3.80 2.07 -4.76
CA ASP A 28 -2.43 2.60 -4.64
C ASP A 28 -1.37 1.50 -4.41
N HIS A 29 -1.75 0.32 -3.92
CA HIS A 29 -0.87 -0.82 -3.67
C HIS A 29 -0.78 -1.81 -4.83
N PHE A 30 -1.59 -1.65 -5.88
CA PHE A 30 -1.55 -2.52 -7.04
C PHE A 30 -0.22 -2.36 -7.81
N PRO A 31 0.54 -3.45 -8.07
CA PRO A 31 1.89 -3.38 -8.64
C PRO A 31 1.87 -3.21 -10.17
N ALA A 32 1.48 -2.02 -10.64
CA ALA A 32 1.32 -1.72 -12.07
C ALA A 32 2.62 -1.33 -12.80
N TYR A 33 3.62 -0.79 -12.10
CA TYR A 33 4.74 -0.10 -12.73
C TYR A 33 5.97 -1.00 -12.87
N THR A 34 6.59 -1.01 -14.05
CA THR A 34 7.87 -1.70 -14.28
C THR A 34 9.05 -0.85 -13.83
N MET A 35 10.22 -1.47 -13.65
CA MET A 35 11.45 -0.80 -13.19
C MET A 35 11.80 0.50 -13.95
N GLY A 36 11.80 0.46 -15.28
CA GLY A 36 12.15 1.63 -16.09
C GLY A 36 11.14 2.75 -15.93
N ARG A 37 9.84 2.42 -15.97
CA ARG A 37 8.77 3.41 -15.79
C ARG A 37 8.75 4.00 -14.40
N ALA A 38 8.98 3.18 -13.37
CA ALA A 38 9.12 3.61 -11.99
C ALA A 38 10.27 4.61 -11.83
N ALA A 39 11.43 4.32 -12.40
CA ALA A 39 12.61 5.20 -12.34
C ALA A 39 12.33 6.56 -13.00
N GLU A 40 11.69 6.55 -14.17
CA GLU A 40 11.30 7.78 -14.89
C GLU A 40 10.29 8.62 -14.08
N LEU A 41 9.23 8.00 -13.54
CA LEU A 41 8.20 8.70 -12.76
C LEU A 41 8.74 9.32 -11.48
N VAL A 42 9.73 8.68 -10.85
CA VAL A 42 10.38 9.17 -9.63
C VAL A 42 11.47 10.20 -9.94
N GLY A 43 11.91 10.32 -11.20
CA GLY A 43 13.07 11.14 -11.57
C GLY A 43 14.38 10.58 -11.02
N ALA A 44 14.49 9.26 -10.88
CA ALA A 44 15.63 8.58 -10.29
C ALA A 44 16.20 7.50 -11.24
N THR A 45 17.32 6.91 -10.84
CA THR A 45 17.93 5.81 -11.61
C THR A 45 17.36 4.46 -11.18
N PRO A 46 17.40 3.43 -12.05
CA PRO A 46 17.08 2.08 -11.63
C PRO A 46 17.99 1.57 -10.50
N ALA A 47 19.24 2.05 -10.41
CA ALA A 47 20.12 1.70 -9.30
C ALA A 47 19.57 2.22 -7.97
N PHE A 48 19.08 3.47 -7.94
CA PHE A 48 18.48 4.08 -6.76
C PHE A 48 17.29 3.26 -6.23
N LEU A 49 16.37 2.86 -7.10
CA LEU A 49 15.22 2.04 -6.69
C LEU A 49 15.64 0.65 -6.17
N ARG A 50 16.75 0.08 -6.65
CA ARG A 50 17.30 -1.16 -6.08
C ARG A 50 17.83 -0.94 -4.67
N THR A 51 18.59 0.13 -4.46
CA THR A 51 19.10 0.51 -3.14
C THR A 51 17.97 0.74 -2.13
N LEU A 52 16.90 1.43 -2.53
CA LEU A 52 15.72 1.57 -1.66
C LEU A 52 15.08 0.22 -1.30
N GLY A 53 15.07 -0.72 -2.24
CA GLY A 53 14.56 -2.07 -1.99
C GLY A 53 15.48 -2.90 -1.09
N GLU A 54 16.79 -2.74 -1.22
CA GLU A 54 17.79 -3.37 -0.34
C GLU A 54 17.71 -2.81 1.09
N ALA A 55 17.45 -1.51 1.22
CA ALA A 55 17.21 -0.84 2.50
C ALA A 55 15.83 -1.18 3.12
N GLY A 56 14.98 -1.94 2.43
CA GLY A 56 13.67 -2.36 2.92
C GLY A 56 12.59 -1.29 2.90
N LEU A 57 12.84 -0.12 2.28
CA LEU A 57 11.83 0.94 2.17
C LEU A 57 10.72 0.55 1.18
N ILE A 58 11.06 -0.16 0.11
CA ILE A 58 10.11 -0.63 -0.90
C ILE A 58 10.30 -2.12 -1.16
N THR A 59 9.20 -2.86 -1.27
CA THR A 59 9.24 -4.32 -1.52
C THR A 59 8.56 -4.61 -2.86
N PRO A 60 9.30 -4.54 -3.98
CA PRO A 60 8.70 -4.77 -5.28
C PRO A 60 8.25 -6.22 -5.44
N THR A 61 7.00 -6.39 -5.87
CA THR A 61 6.46 -7.70 -6.24
C THR A 61 7.14 -8.18 -7.52
N ARG A 62 7.38 -9.48 -7.65
CA ARG A 62 7.85 -10.06 -8.91
C ARG A 62 6.67 -10.59 -9.70
N SER A 63 6.55 -10.20 -10.96
CA SER A 63 5.62 -10.85 -11.88
C SER A 63 6.04 -12.30 -12.15
N GLU A 64 5.17 -13.11 -12.74
CA GLU A 64 5.49 -14.48 -13.19
C GLU A 64 6.74 -14.54 -14.09
N GLY A 65 6.97 -13.53 -14.92
CA GLY A 65 8.19 -13.38 -15.73
C GLY A 65 9.44 -12.87 -15.00
N GLY A 66 9.42 -12.79 -13.66
CA GLY A 66 10.58 -12.39 -12.82
C GLY A 66 10.87 -10.89 -12.75
N HIS A 67 10.16 -10.05 -13.51
CA HIS A 67 10.32 -8.60 -13.50
C HIS A 67 9.78 -7.97 -12.21
N ARG A 68 10.53 -7.00 -11.67
CA ARG A 68 10.09 -6.18 -10.52
C ARG A 68 8.94 -5.28 -10.95
N ARG A 69 7.88 -5.29 -10.14
CA ARG A 69 6.70 -4.45 -10.25
C ARG A 69 6.56 -3.60 -8.99
N PHE A 70 6.22 -2.34 -9.20
CA PHE A 70 6.09 -1.35 -8.15
C PHE A 70 4.66 -0.85 -8.12
N SER A 71 4.17 -0.58 -6.91
CA SER A 71 2.87 0.07 -6.71
C SER A 71 3.01 1.59 -6.70
N ARG A 72 1.89 2.31 -6.82
CA ARG A 72 1.90 3.77 -6.76
C ARG A 72 2.38 4.28 -5.40
N HIS A 73 1.97 3.61 -4.31
CA HIS A 73 2.45 3.88 -2.95
C HIS A 73 3.98 3.81 -2.87
N GLN A 74 4.57 2.74 -3.41
CA GLN A 74 6.04 2.57 -3.42
C GLN A 74 6.75 3.68 -4.22
N LEU A 75 6.14 4.17 -5.30
CA LEU A 75 6.70 5.31 -6.03
C LEU A 75 6.63 6.61 -5.24
N LYS A 76 5.57 6.85 -4.46
CA LYS A 76 5.47 8.01 -3.55
C LYS A 76 6.59 7.96 -2.50
N LEU A 77 6.84 6.79 -1.90
CA LEU A 77 7.94 6.60 -0.95
C LEU A 77 9.30 6.84 -1.61
N ALA A 78 9.51 6.32 -2.82
CA ALA A 78 10.75 6.51 -3.55
C ALA A 78 11.02 7.97 -3.93
N ALA A 79 9.98 8.72 -4.32
CA ALA A 79 10.06 10.15 -4.60
C ALA A 79 10.44 10.95 -3.34
N ARG A 80 9.86 10.61 -2.18
CA ARG A 80 10.21 11.23 -0.90
C ARG A 80 11.65 10.92 -0.48
N ALA A 81 12.08 9.68 -0.65
CA ALA A 81 13.47 9.29 -0.40
C ALA A 81 14.43 10.07 -1.30
N ARG A 82 14.07 10.26 -2.57
CA ARG A 82 14.85 11.06 -3.51
C ARG A 82 15.01 12.51 -3.04
N GLU A 83 13.93 13.15 -2.60
CA GLU A 83 13.95 14.52 -2.08
C GLU A 83 14.85 14.65 -0.83
N LEU A 84 14.82 13.68 0.09
CA LEU A 84 15.71 13.67 1.26
C LEU A 84 17.17 13.54 0.85
N VAL A 85 17.46 12.68 -0.13
CA VAL A 85 18.82 12.44 -0.65
C VAL A 85 19.35 13.65 -1.40
N ASP A 86 18.52 14.32 -2.20
CA ASP A 86 18.89 15.56 -2.89
C ASP A 86 19.19 16.71 -1.91
N ARG A 87 18.66 16.67 -0.69
CA ARG A 87 19.01 17.58 0.42
C ARG A 87 20.28 17.19 1.18
N GLY A 88 20.96 16.11 0.77
CA GLY A 88 22.19 15.62 1.41
C GLY A 88 21.99 14.57 2.49
N THR A 89 20.77 14.05 2.68
CA THR A 89 20.52 12.94 3.61
C THR A 89 21.05 11.63 3.02
N PRO A 90 21.84 10.83 3.75
CA PRO A 90 22.22 9.50 3.29
C PRO A 90 20.98 8.62 3.01
N VAL A 91 21.05 7.76 1.99
CA VAL A 91 19.91 6.91 1.57
C VAL A 91 19.36 6.09 2.73
N ASP A 92 20.22 5.48 3.55
CA ASP A 92 19.79 4.66 4.70
C ASP A 92 19.05 5.50 5.75
N ALA A 93 19.51 6.73 6.00
CA ALA A 93 18.84 7.65 6.91
C ALA A 93 17.49 8.10 6.35
N ALA A 94 17.41 8.41 5.05
CA ALA A 94 16.17 8.75 4.37
C ALA A 94 15.14 7.61 4.46
N CYS A 95 15.57 6.37 4.17
CA CYS A 95 14.75 5.17 4.32
C CYS A 95 14.23 5.04 5.75
N ARG A 96 15.11 5.19 6.75
CA ARG A 96 14.73 5.06 8.17
C ARG A 96 13.72 6.12 8.60
N ILE A 97 13.90 7.37 8.18
CA ILE A 97 12.98 8.48 8.47
C ILE A 97 11.59 8.15 7.91
N ILE A 98 11.52 7.77 6.64
CA ILE A 98 10.24 7.48 5.99
C ILE A 98 9.52 6.30 6.66
N SER A 99 10.23 5.20 6.94
CA SER A 99 9.62 4.04 7.60
C SER A 99 9.09 4.36 9.00
N LEU A 100 9.75 5.26 9.73
CA LEU A 100 9.29 5.68 11.06
C LEU A 100 8.06 6.57 10.99
N GLU A 101 7.98 7.45 10.00
CA GLU A 101 6.79 8.26 9.79
C GLU A 101 5.58 7.42 9.39
N GLU A 102 5.76 6.40 8.54
CA GLU A 102 4.68 5.48 8.18
C GLU A 102 4.17 4.70 9.40
N GLN A 103 5.07 4.30 10.31
CA GLN A 103 4.71 3.67 11.58
C GLN A 103 3.97 4.63 12.52
N LEU A 104 4.42 5.89 12.58
CA LEU A 104 3.77 6.92 13.40
C LEU A 104 2.35 7.18 12.91
N ASP A 105 2.20 7.41 11.61
CA ASP A 105 0.92 7.58 10.93
C ASP A 105 -0.04 6.41 11.19
N ALA A 106 0.46 5.17 11.11
CA ALA A 106 -0.33 3.98 11.38
C ALA A 106 -0.78 3.93 12.86
N ALA A 107 0.13 4.20 13.80
CA ALA A 107 -0.17 4.21 15.22
C ALA A 107 -1.18 5.31 15.60
N GLU A 108 -1.08 6.48 15.00
CA GLU A 108 -2.01 7.59 15.21
C GLU A 108 -3.41 7.25 14.70
N ARG A 109 -3.53 6.65 13.51
CA ARG A 109 -4.81 6.17 12.96
C ARG A 109 -5.46 5.12 13.85
N ASP A 110 -4.66 4.17 14.36
CA ASP A 110 -5.16 3.14 15.28
C ASP A 110 -5.62 3.74 16.61
N ASN A 111 -4.85 4.66 17.18
CA ASN A 111 -5.24 5.37 18.40
C ASN A 111 -6.55 6.15 18.20
N GLU A 112 -6.72 6.85 17.08
CA GLU A 112 -7.97 7.57 16.77
C GLU A 112 -9.16 6.60 16.63
N ARG A 113 -8.96 5.44 15.98
CA ARG A 113 -9.97 4.38 15.85
C ARG A 113 -10.37 3.80 17.20
N LEU A 114 -9.41 3.55 18.08
CA LEU A 114 -9.65 3.04 19.43
C LEU A 114 -10.41 4.07 20.27
N ARG A 115 -9.99 5.34 20.28
CA ARG A 115 -10.69 6.43 20.97
C ARG A 115 -12.14 6.58 20.51
N ARG A 116 -12.39 6.55 19.20
CA ARG A 116 -13.76 6.56 18.64
C ARG A 116 -14.60 5.35 19.06
N THR A 117 -13.97 4.20 19.27
CA THR A 117 -14.66 2.99 19.72
C THR A 117 -15.01 3.10 21.21
N ASP A 118 -14.05 3.52 22.05
CA ASP A 118 -14.24 3.73 23.48
C ASP A 118 -15.35 4.75 23.78
N ASP A 119 -15.36 5.89 23.07
CA ASP A 119 -16.41 6.92 23.17
C ASP A 119 -17.80 6.36 22.80
N ARG A 120 -17.87 5.36 21.92
CA ARG A 120 -19.14 4.73 21.52
C ARG A 120 -19.61 3.66 22.51
N THR A 121 -18.70 3.11 23.33
CA THR A 121 -19.00 2.11 24.37
C THR A 121 -19.37 2.69 25.74
N VAL A 122 -19.35 4.01 25.93
CA VAL A 122 -19.83 4.66 27.17
C VAL A 122 -21.19 5.36 26.95
N PRO A 123 -22.32 4.65 26.83
CA PRO A 123 -23.63 5.23 27.04
C PRO A 123 -23.95 5.24 28.54
N GLY A 124 -23.80 6.40 29.19
CA GLY A 124 -24.49 6.73 30.42
C GLY A 124 -23.97 6.09 31.72
N ARG A 125 -23.16 6.84 32.47
CA ARG A 125 -23.33 6.89 33.93
C ARG A 125 -23.83 8.29 34.30
N ARG A 126 -25.14 8.41 34.37
CA ARG A 126 -25.81 9.40 35.23
C ARG A 126 -26.17 8.70 36.53
#